data_AF-A0A6J7IRC5-F1
#
_entry.id   AF-A0A6J7IRC5-F1
#
_cell.length_a   1.000
_cell.length_b   1.000
_cell.length_c   1.000
_cell.angle_alpha   90.00
_cell.angle_beta   90.00
_cell.angle_gamma   90.00
#
_symmetry.space_group_name_H-M   'P 1'
#
loop_
_entity.id
_entity.type
_entity.pdbx_description
1 polymer ?
#
loop_
_entity_poly.entity_id
_entity_poly.type
_entity_poly.pdbx_seq_one_letter_code
_entity_poly.pdbx_strand_id
1 'polypeptide(L)'
;MATVVAVVALSAGCTGAGEPGGSDRGASEAVPETDVPVVDSAACEEVRTGIDAFNLGDYDGTVEHFEAAVPLAEEQDDGSTKASELVEAVRYYAELDAEAYPGAARSSPEFAKYKAITLGQCMPVDREAPGESSGTDV
;
A
#
# COMPACT_ATOMS: atom_id res chain seq x y z
N MET A 1 32.43 -30.91 -3.79
CA MET A 1 31.41 -30.96 -2.73
C MET A 1 32.11 -31.10 -1.40
N ALA A 2 32.07 -30.06 -0.57
CA ALA A 2 32.59 -30.11 0.80
C ALA A 2 31.66 -29.25 1.66
N THR A 3 30.90 -29.92 2.51
CA THR A 3 29.97 -29.33 3.48
C THR A 3 30.74 -29.08 4.76
N VAL A 4 30.68 -27.87 5.30
CA VAL A 4 31.18 -27.56 6.65
C VAL A 4 30.05 -26.86 7.40
N VAL A 5 29.49 -27.56 8.38
CA VAL A 5 28.56 -27.02 9.38
C VAL A 5 29.38 -26.63 10.60
N ALA A 6 29.28 -25.39 11.04
CA ALA A 6 29.84 -24.95 12.32
C ALA A 6 28.75 -24.18 13.10
N VAL A 7 28.28 -24.81 14.18
CA VAL A 7 27.43 -24.20 15.21
C VAL A 7 28.36 -23.61 16.26
N VAL A 8 28.26 -22.31 16.54
CA VAL A 8 28.93 -21.67 17.68
C VAL A 8 27.86 -20.99 18.54
N ALA A 9 27.67 -21.54 19.73
CA ALA A 9 26.87 -20.99 20.80
C ALA A 9 27.56 -19.76 21.40
N LEU A 10 26.82 -18.67 21.62
CA LEU A 10 27.30 -17.51 22.39
C LEU A 10 26.75 -17.55 23.81
N SER A 11 27.69 -17.70 24.75
CA SER A 11 27.54 -17.63 26.20
C SER A 11 27.39 -16.18 26.70
N ALA A 12 26.69 -16.06 27.82
CA ALA A 12 26.36 -14.85 28.58
C ALA A 12 27.57 -14.02 29.08
N GLY A 13 27.32 -12.73 29.42
CA GLY A 13 28.24 -11.95 30.26
C GLY A 13 28.01 -10.43 30.34
N CYS A 14 27.26 -10.03 31.37
CA CYS A 14 27.19 -8.79 32.19
C CYS A 14 28.01 -7.49 31.92
N THR A 15 27.29 -6.38 32.18
CA THR A 15 27.68 -5.15 32.93
C THR A 15 28.51 -4.06 32.24
N GLY A 16 27.84 -2.92 32.04
CA GLY A 16 28.45 -1.59 31.96
C GLY A 16 27.46 -0.53 32.43
N ALA A 17 27.70 0.01 33.62
CA ALA A 17 26.97 1.14 34.19
C ALA A 17 27.29 2.45 33.44
N GLY A 18 26.28 3.30 33.27
CA GLY A 18 26.45 4.65 32.73
C GLY A 18 25.12 5.40 32.66
N GLU A 19 24.68 5.98 33.78
CA GLU A 19 23.89 7.22 33.73
C GLU A 19 24.90 8.36 33.55
N PRO A 20 24.68 9.30 32.60
CA PRO A 20 23.83 10.44 32.90
C PRO A 20 23.06 10.98 31.69
N GLY A 21 21.90 11.59 31.91
CA GLY A 21 21.24 12.33 30.83
C GLY A 21 19.85 12.78 31.17
N GLY A 22 19.74 13.77 32.05
CA GLY A 22 18.54 14.59 32.08
C GLY A 22 18.34 15.23 30.69
N SER A 23 17.20 14.98 30.08
CA SER A 23 16.62 15.82 29.05
C SER A 23 15.13 15.78 29.23
N ASP A 24 14.68 16.87 29.81
CA ASP A 24 13.38 17.51 29.72
C ASP A 24 12.29 16.80 28.94
N ARG A 25 11.14 16.67 29.63
CA ARG A 25 9.83 17.18 29.19
C ARG A 25 9.64 17.10 27.67
N GLY A 26 8.97 16.07 27.17
CA GLY A 26 7.52 16.05 27.34
C GLY A 26 6.89 17.11 26.45
N ALA A 27 6.89 16.84 25.14
CA ALA A 27 5.91 17.23 24.13
C ALA A 27 6.57 16.99 22.76
N SER A 28 6.77 15.72 22.38
CA SER A 28 6.55 15.42 20.97
C SER A 28 5.06 15.66 20.78
N GLU A 29 4.72 16.83 20.24
CA GLU A 29 3.47 16.99 19.51
C GLU A 29 3.42 15.82 18.54
N ALA A 30 2.66 14.79 18.92
CA ALA A 30 2.11 13.85 17.98
C ALA A 30 1.31 14.73 17.02
N VAL A 31 1.91 15.04 15.87
CA VAL A 31 1.15 15.45 14.70
C VAL A 31 -0.01 14.46 14.61
N PRO A 32 -1.26 14.91 14.57
CA PRO A 32 -2.34 14.00 14.26
C PRO A 32 -1.98 13.44 12.89
N GLU A 33 -1.58 12.16 12.87
CA GLU A 33 -1.65 11.32 11.69
C GLU A 33 -3.12 11.37 11.31
N THR A 34 -3.44 12.39 10.51
CA THR A 34 -4.75 12.52 9.92
C THR A 34 -4.68 11.48 8.83
N ASP A 35 -4.91 10.23 9.22
CA ASP A 35 -5.13 9.07 8.37
C ASP A 35 -6.45 9.38 7.65
N VAL A 36 -6.40 10.36 6.72
CA VAL A 36 -7.46 10.55 5.77
C VAL A 36 -7.36 9.32 4.90
N PRO A 37 -8.35 8.42 4.94
CA PRO A 37 -8.28 7.22 4.15
C PRO A 37 -8.23 7.66 2.68
N VAL A 38 -7.10 7.40 2.02
CA VAL A 38 -6.85 7.67 0.57
C VAL A 38 -8.02 7.14 -0.29
N VAL A 39 -8.69 6.12 0.23
CA VAL A 39 -9.93 5.52 -0.22
C VAL A 39 -10.96 6.53 -0.78
N ASP A 40 -11.25 7.65 -0.11
CA ASP A 40 -12.34 8.55 -0.54
C ASP A 40 -11.88 9.68 -1.48
N SER A 41 -10.73 9.52 -2.13
CA SER A 41 -10.19 10.53 -3.04
C SER A 41 -10.64 10.38 -4.49
N ALA A 42 -10.59 11.48 -5.25
CA ALA A 42 -10.86 11.48 -6.68
C ALA A 42 -9.92 10.55 -7.47
N ALA A 43 -8.66 10.45 -7.04
CA ALA A 43 -7.72 9.48 -7.63
C ALA A 43 -8.21 8.04 -7.41
N CYS A 44 -8.68 7.70 -6.21
CA CYS A 44 -9.21 6.37 -5.94
C CYS A 44 -10.55 6.09 -6.65
N GLU A 45 -11.37 7.12 -6.93
CA GLU A 45 -12.56 6.97 -7.79
C GLU A 45 -12.18 6.57 -9.22
N GLU A 46 -11.22 7.26 -9.83
CA GLU A 46 -10.73 6.91 -11.17
C GLU A 46 -10.05 5.54 -11.19
N VAL A 47 -9.24 5.21 -10.18
CA VAL A 47 -8.62 3.88 -10.04
C VAL A 47 -9.66 2.77 -9.98
N ARG A 48 -10.75 2.94 -9.22
CA ARG A 48 -11.84 1.95 -9.16
C ARG A 48 -12.51 1.79 -10.51
N THR A 49 -12.83 2.91 -11.16
CA THR A 49 -13.51 2.90 -12.46
C THR A 49 -12.63 2.23 -13.52
N GLY A 50 -11.32 2.48 -13.53
CA GLY A 50 -10.36 1.79 -14.39
C GLY A 50 -10.27 0.29 -14.09
N ILE A 51 -10.31 -0.12 -12.82
CA ILE A 51 -10.36 -1.55 -12.46
C ILE A 51 -11.67 -2.20 -12.91
N ASP A 52 -12.81 -1.50 -12.81
CA ASP A 52 -14.09 -1.99 -13.30
C ASP A 52 -14.09 -2.15 -14.83
N ALA A 53 -13.55 -1.16 -15.55
CA ALA A 53 -13.34 -1.26 -17.01
C ALA A 53 -12.47 -2.48 -17.36
N PHE A 54 -11.37 -2.69 -16.64
CA PHE A 54 -10.50 -3.86 -16.82
C PHE A 54 -11.25 -5.18 -16.61
N ASN A 55 -12.08 -5.25 -15.56
CA ASN A 55 -12.88 -6.45 -15.25
C ASN A 55 -13.95 -6.73 -16.30
N LEU A 56 -14.47 -5.70 -16.97
CA LEU A 56 -15.40 -5.80 -18.10
C LEU A 56 -14.70 -6.12 -19.42
N GLY A 57 -13.36 -6.10 -19.45
CA GLY A 57 -12.56 -6.28 -20.66
C GLY A 57 -12.45 -5.03 -21.53
N ASP A 58 -12.85 -3.88 -21.02
CA ASP A 58 -12.69 -2.57 -21.65
C ASP A 58 -11.30 -2.01 -21.34
N TYR A 59 -10.29 -2.44 -22.10
CA TYR A 59 -8.90 -2.06 -21.85
C TYR A 59 -8.56 -0.64 -22.30
N ASP A 60 -9.25 -0.12 -23.32
CA ASP A 60 -9.12 1.30 -23.70
C ASP A 60 -9.67 2.19 -22.57
N GLY A 61 -10.88 1.91 -22.08
CA GLY A 61 -11.44 2.63 -20.92
C GLY A 61 -10.60 2.45 -19.65
N THR A 62 -9.95 1.29 -19.48
CA THR A 62 -9.00 1.08 -18.38
C THR A 62 -7.87 2.11 -18.43
N VAL A 63 -7.23 2.28 -19.58
CA VAL A 63 -6.13 3.25 -19.76
C VAL A 63 -6.63 4.66 -19.52
N GLU A 64 -7.76 5.05 -20.12
CA GLU A 64 -8.33 6.40 -19.97
C GLU A 64 -8.54 6.79 -18.51
N HIS A 65 -9.07 5.89 -17.70
CA HIS A 65 -9.27 6.12 -16.27
C HIS A 65 -7.95 6.19 -15.49
N PHE A 66 -6.97 5.34 -15.80
CA PHE A 66 -5.67 5.44 -15.13
C PHE A 66 -4.89 6.69 -15.54
N GLU A 67 -4.97 7.14 -16.79
CA GLU A 67 -4.41 8.43 -17.24
C GLU A 67 -5.06 9.61 -16.50
N ALA A 68 -6.38 9.60 -16.32
CA ALA A 68 -7.10 10.61 -15.55
C ALA A 68 -6.72 10.60 -14.06
N ALA A 69 -6.42 9.42 -13.51
CA ALA A 69 -5.98 9.26 -12.13
C ALA A 69 -4.57 9.81 -11.87
N VAL A 70 -3.67 9.84 -12.86
CA VAL A 70 -2.27 10.28 -12.69
C VAL A 70 -2.17 11.67 -12.04
N PRO A 71 -2.73 12.75 -12.62
CA PRO A 71 -2.61 14.09 -12.03
C PRO A 71 -3.28 14.16 -10.66
N LEU A 72 -4.38 13.45 -10.43
CA LEU A 72 -5.08 13.43 -9.15
C LEU A 72 -4.27 12.75 -8.05
N ALA A 73 -3.54 11.68 -8.38
CA ALA A 73 -2.66 10.99 -7.46
C ALA A 73 -1.44 11.85 -7.13
N GLU A 74 -0.87 12.55 -8.11
CA GLU A 74 0.25 13.48 -7.92
C GLU A 74 -0.12 14.68 -7.04
N GLU A 75 -1.32 15.24 -7.20
CA GLU A 75 -1.82 16.33 -6.35
C GLU A 75 -2.01 15.91 -4.89
N GLN A 76 -2.27 14.62 -4.66
CA GLN A 76 -2.46 14.03 -3.33
C GLN A 76 -1.18 13.48 -2.71
N ASP A 77 -0.06 13.49 -3.45
CA ASP A 77 1.22 13.02 -2.93
C ASP A 77 1.72 13.96 -1.81
N ASP A 78 1.56 13.49 -0.57
CA ASP A 78 2.01 14.17 0.64
C ASP A 78 3.47 13.86 1.00
N GLY A 79 4.18 13.13 0.13
CA GLY A 79 5.54 12.65 0.35
C GLY A 79 5.64 11.40 1.23
N SER A 80 4.52 10.83 1.65
CA SER A 80 4.49 9.53 2.32
C SER A 80 4.76 8.39 1.33
N THR A 81 5.29 7.28 1.84
CA THR A 81 5.53 6.09 1.01
C THR A 81 4.24 5.58 0.37
N LYS A 82 3.11 5.60 1.08
CA LYS A 82 1.83 5.11 0.54
C LYS A 82 1.37 5.95 -0.65
N ALA A 83 1.46 7.27 -0.54
CA ALA A 83 1.05 8.18 -1.60
C ALA A 83 1.96 8.06 -2.83
N SER A 84 3.28 8.03 -2.62
CA SER A 84 4.23 7.80 -3.72
C SER A 84 4.04 6.43 -4.40
N GLU A 85 3.77 5.37 -3.64
CA GLU A 85 3.46 4.04 -4.20
C GLU A 85 2.16 4.03 -5.03
N LEU A 86 1.15 4.82 -4.63
CA LEU A 86 -0.07 4.98 -5.43
C LEU A 86 0.22 5.71 -6.75
N VAL A 87 1.00 6.79 -6.72
CA VAL A 87 1.42 7.51 -7.93
C VAL A 87 2.17 6.57 -8.89
N GLU A 88 3.12 5.78 -8.39
CA GLU A 88 3.83 4.78 -9.19
C GLU A 88 2.87 3.75 -9.81
N ALA A 89 1.92 3.24 -9.01
CA ALA A 89 0.96 2.25 -9.49
C ALA A 89 0.06 2.80 -10.60
N VAL A 90 -0.47 4.01 -10.41
CA VAL A 90 -1.37 4.65 -11.36
C VAL A 90 -0.63 4.97 -12.67
N ARG A 91 0.59 5.50 -12.60
CA ARG A 91 1.42 5.76 -13.80
C ARG A 91 1.74 4.47 -14.55
N TYR A 92 2.11 3.40 -13.85
CA TYR A 92 2.38 2.11 -14.49
C TYR A 92 1.19 1.61 -15.33
N TYR A 93 -0.04 1.76 -14.80
CA TYR A 93 -1.23 1.39 -15.54
C TYR A 93 -1.49 2.35 -16.71
N ALA A 94 -1.41 3.66 -16.50
CA ALA A 94 -1.59 4.66 -17.56
C ALA A 94 -0.61 4.48 -18.73
N GLU A 95 0.60 3.99 -18.49
CA GLU A 95 1.64 3.78 -19.51
C GLU A 95 1.53 2.44 -20.23
N LEU A 96 0.68 1.51 -19.77
CA LEU A 96 0.46 0.23 -20.45
C LEU A 96 -0.44 0.44 -21.67
N ASP A 97 -0.01 -0.08 -22.83
CA ASP A 97 -0.91 -0.19 -23.98
C ASP A 97 -2.13 -1.06 -23.60
N ALA A 98 -3.33 -0.65 -24.02
CA ALA A 98 -4.58 -1.37 -23.76
C ALA A 98 -4.49 -2.87 -24.12
N GLU A 99 -3.88 -3.18 -25.27
CA GLU A 99 -3.68 -4.55 -25.76
C GLU A 99 -2.76 -5.40 -24.86
N ALA A 100 -1.89 -4.77 -24.06
CA ALA A 100 -0.94 -5.43 -23.19
C ALA A 100 -1.55 -5.82 -21.83
N TYR A 101 -2.66 -5.20 -21.41
CA TYR A 101 -3.30 -5.44 -20.11
C TYR A 101 -3.61 -6.92 -19.83
N PRO A 102 -4.23 -7.70 -20.74
CA PRO A 102 -4.50 -9.12 -20.49
C PRO A 102 -3.23 -9.94 -20.27
N GLY A 103 -2.16 -9.61 -20.99
CA GLY A 103 -0.86 -10.27 -20.86
C GLY A 103 -0.20 -9.91 -19.54
N ALA A 104 -0.08 -8.61 -19.25
CA ALA A 104 0.51 -8.10 -18.03
C ALA A 104 -0.24 -8.63 -16.79
N ALA A 105 -1.57 -8.61 -16.78
CA ALA A 105 -2.37 -9.12 -15.67
C ALA A 105 -2.14 -10.61 -15.36
N ARG A 106 -1.73 -11.40 -16.35
CA ARG A 106 -1.49 -12.85 -16.19
C ARG A 106 -0.08 -13.19 -15.75
N SER A 107 0.92 -12.42 -16.17
CA SER A 107 2.33 -12.82 -16.04
C SER A 107 3.28 -11.76 -15.52
N SER A 108 2.87 -10.48 -15.44
CA SER A 108 3.74 -9.41 -14.98
C SER A 108 3.82 -9.37 -13.45
N PRO A 109 5.02 -9.49 -12.86
CA PRO A 109 5.20 -9.31 -11.42
C PRO A 109 4.95 -7.86 -10.99
N GLU A 110 5.23 -6.89 -11.85
CA GLU A 110 4.93 -5.48 -11.58
C GLU A 110 3.43 -5.22 -11.55
N PHE A 111 2.68 -5.80 -12.49
CA PHE A 111 1.22 -5.71 -12.47
C PHE A 111 0.65 -6.30 -11.18
N ALA A 112 1.21 -7.42 -10.69
CA ALA A 112 0.79 -8.01 -9.43
C ALA A 112 1.11 -7.11 -8.21
N LYS A 113 2.28 -6.48 -8.18
CA LYS A 113 2.66 -5.49 -7.15
C LYS A 113 1.67 -4.34 -7.13
N TYR A 114 1.47 -3.67 -8.26
CA TYR A 114 0.63 -2.48 -8.35
C TYR A 114 -0.85 -2.80 -8.14
N LYS A 115 -1.30 -4.00 -8.50
CA LYS A 115 -2.64 -4.48 -8.18
C LYS A 115 -2.83 -4.59 -6.67
N ALA A 116 -1.86 -5.15 -5.94
CA ALA A 116 -1.96 -5.23 -4.49
C ALA A 116 -2.04 -3.83 -3.83
N ILE A 117 -1.29 -2.87 -4.35
CA ILE A 117 -1.30 -1.47 -3.89
C ILE A 117 -2.66 -0.83 -4.15
N THR A 118 -3.15 -0.83 -5.39
CA THR A 118 -4.41 -0.15 -5.75
C THR A 118 -5.62 -0.80 -5.08
N LEU A 119 -5.67 -2.14 -4.99
CA LEU A 119 -6.70 -2.83 -4.22
C LEU A 119 -6.61 -2.48 -2.73
N GLY A 120 -5.42 -2.45 -2.14
CA GLY A 120 -5.24 -2.18 -0.72
C GLY A 120 -5.55 -0.74 -0.31
N GLN A 121 -5.28 0.23 -1.18
CA GLN A 121 -5.45 1.65 -0.88
C GLN A 121 -6.79 2.22 -1.37
N CYS A 122 -7.30 1.77 -2.52
CA CYS A 122 -8.53 2.30 -3.11
C CYS A 122 -9.72 1.35 -3.01
N MET A 123 -9.55 0.08 -2.64
CA MET A 123 -10.68 -0.83 -2.42
C MET A 123 -10.47 -1.63 -1.13
N PRO A 124 -10.46 -0.96 0.03
CA PRO A 124 -10.37 -1.66 1.29
C PRO A 124 -11.56 -2.61 1.39
N VAL A 125 -11.29 -3.91 1.44
CA VAL A 125 -12.30 -4.85 1.90
C VAL A 125 -12.64 -4.46 3.33
N ASP A 126 -13.93 -4.30 3.64
CA ASP A 126 -14.39 -4.12 5.01
C ASP A 126 -13.82 -5.26 5.85
N ARG A 127 -12.70 -5.01 6.53
CA ARG A 127 -12.28 -5.86 7.63
C ARG A 127 -13.34 -5.62 8.68
N GLU A 128 -14.29 -6.54 8.79
CA GLU A 128 -15.24 -6.63 9.89
C GLU A 128 -14.56 -6.15 11.17
N ALA A 129 -15.01 -5.01 11.70
CA ALA A 129 -14.52 -4.50 12.96
C ALA A 129 -14.64 -5.64 13.98
N PRO A 130 -13.57 -6.06 14.67
CA PRO A 130 -13.65 -7.15 15.62
C PRO A 130 -14.51 -6.68 16.80
N GLY A 131 -15.79 -7.07 16.85
CA GLY A 131 -16.55 -6.90 18.09
C GLY A 131 -18.08 -6.84 18.08
N GLU A 132 -18.80 -6.86 16.97
CA GLU A 132 -20.27 -7.08 17.05
C GLU A 132 -20.58 -8.57 17.16
N SER A 133 -20.16 -9.15 18.29
CA SER A 133 -20.70 -10.42 18.77
C SER A 133 -22.18 -10.18 19.06
N SER A 134 -23.03 -10.53 18.09
CA SER A 134 -24.47 -10.66 18.27
C SER A 134 -24.75 -11.74 19.30
N GLY A 135 -24.65 -11.38 20.57
CA GLY A 135 -25.10 -12.17 21.70
C GLY A 135 -26.62 -12.23 21.69
N THR A 136 -27.18 -13.21 21.00
CA THR A 136 -28.51 -13.72 21.32
C THR A 136 -28.32 -15.08 21.97
N ASP A 137 -28.18 -15.07 23.30
CA ASP A 137 -28.34 -16.29 24.10
C ASP A 137 -29.84 -16.42 24.39
N VAL A 138 -30.40 -17.54 23.96
CA VAL A 138 -31.82 -17.94 24.10
C VAL A 138 -32.02 -18.84 25.31
#